data_AF-A0A522U854-F1
#
_entry.id   AF-A0A522U854-F1
#
_cell.length_a   1.000
_cell.length_b   1.000
_cell.length_c   1.000
_cell.angle_alpha   90.00
_cell.angle_beta   90.00
_cell.angle_gamma   90.00
#
_symmetry.space_group_name_H-M   'P 1'
#
loop_
_entity.id
_entity.type
_entity.pdbx_description
1 polymer ?
#
loop_
_entity_poly.entity_id
_entity_poly.type
_entity_poly.pdbx_seq_one_letter_code
_entity_poly.pdbx_strand_id
1 'polypeptide(L)' 'MSAYTLLQLFEVLVAGGILVAGVLARSPSITLLGGGFLIGKAVLNILAPEGGTVYRRSLIGYTLGAVFVVAGSVIVHFAN' A
#
# COMPACT_ATOMS: atom_id res chain seq x y z
N MET A 1 21.46 -7.67 6.86
CA MET A 1 20.17 -6.93 6.90
C MET A 1 19.33 -7.51 8.02
N SER A 2 18.50 -6.70 8.69
CA SER A 2 17.59 -7.20 9.71
C SER A 2 16.50 -8.08 9.08
N ALA A 3 16.03 -9.10 9.80
CA ALA A 3 14.87 -9.90 9.39
C ALA A 3 13.63 -9.03 9.11
N TYR A 4 13.48 -7.94 9.86
CA TYR A 4 12.42 -6.97 9.64
C TYR A 4 12.53 -6.27 8.27
N THR A 5 13.74 -5.91 7.85
CA THR A 5 13.97 -5.28 6.54
C THR A 5 13.66 -6.25 5.40
N LEU A 6 14.00 -7.54 5.54
CA LEU A 6 13.66 -8.55 4.55
C LEU A 6 12.14 -8.73 4.41
N LEU A 7 11.42 -8.75 5.53
CA LEU A 7 9.96 -8.79 5.53
C LEU A 7 9.37 -7.55 4.83
N GLN A 8 9.88 -6.36 5.13
CA GLN A 8 9.40 -5.14 4.47
C GLN A 8 9.61 -5.18 2.95
N LEU A 9 10.76 -5.66 2.48
CA LEU A 9 11.04 -5.80 1.05
C LEU A 9 10.14 -6.84 0.39
N PHE A 10 9.91 -7.97 1.06
CA PHE A 10 8.97 -8.98 0.59
C PHE A 10 7.54 -8.43 0.47
N GLU A 11 7.07 -7.69 1.47
CA GLU A 11 5.74 -7.05 1.44
C GLU A 11 5.63 -6.01 0.30
N VAL A 12 6.69 -5.22 0.06
CA VAL A 12 6.74 -4.29 -1.08
C VAL A 12 6.70 -5.03 -2.40
N LEU A 13 7.43 -6.15 -2.53
CA LEU A 13 7.42 -6.99 -3.72
C LEU A 13 6.02 -7.56 -4.00
N VAL A 14 5.35 -8.08 -2.98
CA VAL A 14 3.99 -8.62 -3.10
C VAL A 14 3.00 -7.51 -3.50
N ALA A 15 3.03 -6.35 -2.82
CA ALA A 15 2.16 -5.24 -3.14
C ALA A 15 2.38 -4.68 -4.56
N GLY A 16 3.65 -4.59 -4.99
CA GLY A 16 4.02 -4.25 -6.36
C GLY A 16 3.52 -5.28 -7.37
N GLY A 17 3.63 -6.57 -7.04
CA GLY A 17 3.08 -7.66 -7.85
C GLY A 17 1.57 -7.54 -8.04
N ILE A 18 0.82 -7.22 -6.97
CA ILE A 18 -0.64 -6.99 -7.05
C ILE A 18 -0.95 -5.81 -7.98
N LEU A 19 -0.21 -4.69 -7.85
CA LEU A 19 -0.40 -3.52 -8.71
C LEU A 19 -0.17 -3.89 -10.18
N VAL A 20 0.96 -4.54 -10.49
CA VAL A 20 1.30 -4.95 -11.85
C VAL A 20 0.27 -5.92 -12.41
N ALA A 21 -0.16 -6.91 -11.62
CA ALA A 21 -1.20 -7.86 -12.01
C ALA A 21 -2.52 -7.15 -12.34
N GLY A 22 -2.93 -6.16 -11.54
CA GLY A 22 -4.12 -5.35 -11.81
C GLY A 22 -4.02 -4.56 -13.11
N VAL A 23 -2.85 -3.94 -13.37
CA VAL A 23 -2.60 -3.19 -14.62
C VAL A 23 -2.68 -4.14 -15.82
N LEU A 24 -2.02 -5.30 -15.76
CA LEU A 24 -2.04 -6.28 -16.85
C LEU A 24 -3.44 -6.85 -17.10
N ALA A 25 -4.22 -7.08 -16.04
CA ALA A 25 -5.60 -7.54 -16.12
C ALA A 25 -6.60 -6.43 -16.49
N ARG A 26 -6.16 -5.18 -16.66
CA ARG A 26 -7.01 -3.98 -16.83
C ARG A 26 -8.11 -3.90 -15.77
N SER A 27 -7.77 -4.26 -14.52
CA SER A 27 -8.68 -4.24 -13.38
C SER A 27 -8.36 -3.08 -12.46
N PRO A 28 -9.11 -1.96 -12.53
CA PRO A 28 -8.86 -0.79 -11.70
C PRO A 28 -8.85 -1.12 -10.20
N SER A 29 -9.75 -2.00 -9.75
CA SER A 29 -9.86 -2.39 -8.34
C SER A 29 -8.59 -3.08 -7.83
N ILE A 30 -8.00 -3.97 -8.61
CA ILE A 30 -6.77 -4.68 -8.23
C ILE A 30 -5.57 -3.71 -8.28
N THR A 31 -5.50 -2.86 -9.30
CA THR A 31 -4.46 -1.82 -9.39
C THR A 31 -4.48 -0.89 -8.19
N LEU A 32 -5.67 -0.41 -7.80
CA LEU A 32 -5.87 0.45 -6.64
C LEU A 32 -5.47 -0.26 -5.35
N LEU A 33 -5.86 -1.53 -5.18
CA LEU A 33 -5.48 -2.32 -4.00
C LEU A 33 -3.96 -2.43 -3.84
N GLY A 34 -3.25 -2.78 -4.91
CA GLY A 34 -1.78 -2.85 -4.91
C GLY A 34 -1.14 -1.50 -4.60
N GLY A 35 -1.66 -0.42 -5.20
CA GLY A 35 -1.20 0.95 -4.94
C GLY A 35 -1.42 1.37 -3.49
N GLY A 36 -2.59 1.07 -2.92
CA GLY A 36 -2.92 1.34 -1.53
C GLY A 36 -1.98 0.65 -0.54
N PHE A 37 -1.63 -0.62 -0.80
CA PHE A 37 -0.64 -1.31 0.02
C PHE A 37 0.75 -0.68 -0.07
N LEU A 38 1.19 -0.28 -1.27
CA LEU A 38 2.47 0.41 -1.45
C LEU A 38 2.49 1.76 -0.74
N ILE A 39 1.40 2.52 -0.78
CA ILE A 39 1.25 3.78 -0.03
C ILE A 39 1.37 3.51 1.47
N GLY A 40 0.66 2.50 1.99
CA GLY A 40 0.74 2.17 3.40
C GLY A 40 2.16 1.79 3.85
N LYS A 41 2.89 1.04 3.02
CA LYS A 41 4.31 0.72 3.23
C LYS A 41 5.22 1.95 3.17
N ALA A 42 4.97 2.85 2.22
CA ALA A 42 5.72 4.10 2.09
C ALA A 42 5.54 5.00 3.32
N VAL A 43 4.30 5.20 3.77
CA VAL A 43 4.00 5.98 4.98
C VAL A 43 4.67 5.39 6.21
N LEU A 44 4.57 4.06 6.40
CA LEU A 44 5.24 3.39 7.52
C LEU A 44 6.74 3.69 7.56
N ASN A 45 7.40 3.69 6.39
CA ASN A 45 8.82 3.96 6.26
C ASN A 45 9.15 5.45 6.42
N ILE A 46 8.28 6.35 5.98
CA ILE A 46 8.41 7.80 6.22
C ILE A 46 8.36 8.11 7.71
N LEU A 47 7.46 7.46 8.45
CA LEU A 47 7.35 7.61 9.91
C LEU A 47 8.44 6.86 10.68
N ALA A 48 9.36 6.18 10.00
CA ALA A 48 10.41 5.43 10.68
C ALA A 48 11.33 6.30 11.58
N PRO A 49 11.79 7.49 11.16
CA PRO A 49 12.63 8.39 11.95
C PRO A 49 11.91 9.03 13.15
N GLU A 50 10.58 9.16 13.09
CA GLU A 50 9.77 9.69 14.20
C GLU A 50 9.68 8.73 15.39
N GLY A 51 10.19 7.50 15.23
CA GLY A 51 10.16 6.47 16.26
C GLY A 51 8.76 5.86 16.47
N GLY A 52 8.55 5.32 17.67
CA GLY A 52 7.32 4.61 18.03
C GLY A 52 7.27 3.15 17.54
N THR A 53 6.17 2.48 17.89
CA THR A 53 6.02 1.05 17.58
C THR A 53 5.76 0.84 16.09
N VAL A 54 6.19 -0.33 15.57
CA VAL A 54 5.82 -0.76 14.22
C VAL A 54 4.31 -0.75 14.05
N TYR A 55 3.56 -1.21 15.05
CA TYR A 55 2.10 -1.23 15.04
C TYR A 55 1.48 0.15 14.79
N ARG A 56 1.92 1.19 15.50
CA ARG A 56 1.38 2.56 15.33
C ARG A 56 1.61 3.07 13.91
N ARG A 57 2.81 2.87 13.38
CA ARG A 57 3.18 3.32 12.03
C ARG A 57 2.43 2.53 10.95
N SER A 58 2.25 1.21 11.16
CA SER A 58 1.42 0.36 10.32
C SER A 58 -0.02 0.82 10.30
N LEU A 59 -0.60 1.13 11.47
CA LEU A 59 -1.96 1.61 11.56
C LEU A 59 -2.14 2.89 10.72
N ILE A 60 -1.31 3.91 10.94
CA ILE A 60 -1.36 5.16 10.17
C ILE A 60 -1.19 4.91 8.67
N GLY A 61 -0.18 4.12 8.30
CA GLY A 61 0.11 3.79 6.91
C GLY A 61 -1.05 3.08 6.22
N TYR A 62 -1.56 2.00 6.80
CA TYR A 62 -2.66 1.25 6.19
C TYR A 62 -3.99 2.00 6.25
N THR A 63 -4.22 2.88 7.23
CA THR A 63 -5.38 3.79 7.20
C THR A 63 -5.29 4.74 6.00
N LEU A 64 -4.15 5.37 5.76
CA LEU A 64 -3.98 6.25 4.59
C LEU A 64 -4.05 5.47 3.27
N GLY A 65 -3.45 4.28 3.22
CA GLY A 65 -3.59 3.37 2.08
C GLY A 65 -5.04 2.98 1.80
N ALA A 66 -5.83 2.67 2.84
CA ALA A 66 -7.25 2.35 2.70
C ALA A 66 -8.06 3.56 2.20
N VAL A 67 -7.81 4.76 2.73
CA VAL A 67 -8.44 5.99 2.23
C VAL A 67 -8.14 6.18 0.75
N PHE A 68 -6.91 5.95 0.32
CA PHE A 68 -6.53 6.03 -1.09
C PHE A 68 -7.30 5.02 -1.97
N VAL A 69 -7.42 3.76 -1.52
CA VAL A 69 -8.17 2.73 -2.26
C VAL A 69 -9.65 3.10 -2.37
N VAL A 70 -10.26 3.55 -1.26
CA VAL A 70 -11.68 3.93 -1.24
C VAL A 70 -11.92 5.14 -2.15
N ALA A 71 -11.13 6.21 -2.01
CA ALA A 71 -11.25 7.40 -2.85
C ALA A 71 -11.05 7.06 -4.33
N GLY A 72 -10.02 6.27 -4.66
CA GLY A 72 -9.78 5.81 -6.02
C GLY A 72 -10.92 4.97 -6.57
N SER A 73 -11.50 4.07 -5.76
CA SER A 73 -12.62 3.22 -6.16
C SER A 73 -13.88 4.03 -6.44
N VAL A 74 -14.14 5.06 -5.63
CA VAL A 74 -15.23 6.01 -5.84
C VAL A 74 -15.04 6.76 -7.16
N ILE A 75 -13.84 7.28 -7.43
CA ILE A 75 -13.53 7.97 -8.69
C ILE A 75 -13.74 7.05 -9.89
N VAL A 76 -13.23 5.82 -9.83
CA VAL A 76 -13.40 4.82 -10.92
C VAL A 76 -14.87 4.49 -11.14
N HIS A 77 -15.66 4.37 -10.07
CA HIS A 77 -17.08 4.06 -10.19
C HIS A 77 -17.86 5.14 -10.95
N PHE A 78 -17.51 6.42 -10.75
CA PHE A 78 -18.15 7.54 -11.44
C PHE A 78 -17.53 7.90 -12.79
N ALA A 79 -16.34 7.39 -13.10
CA ALA A 79 -15.66 7.61 -14.38
C ALA A 79 -16.05 6.57 -15.46
N ASN A 80 -16.71 5.48 -15.07
CA ASN A 80 -17.29 4.46 -15.95
C ASN A 80 -18.80 4.67 -16.10
#